data_AF-A0A8S9KAI5-F1
#
_entry.id   AF-A0A8S9KAI5-F1
#
_cell.length_a   1.000
_cell.length_b   1.000
_cell.length_c   1.000
_cell.angle_alpha   90.00
_cell.angle_beta   90.00
_cell.angle_gamma   90.00
#
_symmetry.space_group_name_H-M   'P 1'
#
loop_
_entity.id
_entity.type
_entity.pdbx_description
1 polymer ?
#
loop_
_entity_poly.entity_id
_entity_poly.type
_entity_poly.pdbx_seq_one_letter_code
_entity_poly.pdbx_strand_id
1 'polypeptide(L)'
;MDPLLDLESGTNHELSKPVPGVWRVPTTDLCCIYRVPNCLRRVSPESYTPQSVLIGPLHYSLKLQALKSRGDITNARLVDYLNMEEHKKFYLAEFAKRPEGKNIIDGFKRVIKEDEAVIRASYLESTAWIKTPKFVEMILHDSVFILEFMLRRSVEAATEKTGDPLIDEPCLAQEINRDLILLENQIPFFILEKLFDPTVSKLREKTFHQLTIKHFEFQDEKGSDAKFRHFTDLLRRVRVETVPDHAFERCYESMYQMYSADKLDGGGIKFEAVENPLSVLVTFEKGVLKIPKFLADDDAEITIRNIMALEQCHYPFNSHVSDYIMFLDFLIDTKEDVSLLVEKGNIFILN
;
A
#
# COMPACT_ATOMS: atom_id res chain seq x y z
N MET A 1 -14.85 -25.23 43.71
CA MET A 1 -15.89 -25.96 42.95
C MET A 1 -16.20 -25.11 41.74
N ASP A 2 -15.58 -25.46 40.62
CA ASP A 2 -15.93 -24.95 39.30
C ASP A 2 -17.38 -25.32 38.97
N PRO A 3 -18.16 -24.42 38.36
CA PRO A 3 -19.22 -24.84 37.47
C PRO A 3 -18.58 -25.16 36.12
N LEU A 4 -18.63 -26.45 35.73
CA LEU A 4 -18.38 -26.89 34.36
C LEU A 4 -19.16 -25.98 33.40
N LEU A 5 -18.44 -25.32 32.49
CA LEU A 5 -19.02 -24.75 31.30
C LEU A 5 -19.45 -25.90 30.39
N ASP A 6 -20.75 -26.10 30.26
CA ASP A 6 -21.37 -26.93 29.22
C ASP A 6 -20.88 -26.44 27.85
N LEU A 7 -20.07 -27.27 27.20
CA LEU A 7 -19.49 -27.05 25.87
C LEU A 7 -20.43 -27.45 24.73
N GLU A 8 -21.73 -27.65 25.01
CA GLU A 8 -22.69 -28.17 24.05
C GLU A 8 -23.97 -27.33 23.93
N SER A 9 -23.87 -26.02 23.66
CA SER A 9 -25.00 -25.29 23.06
C SER A 9 -24.63 -23.98 22.32
N GLY A 10 -23.39 -23.87 21.82
CA GLY A 10 -22.95 -22.71 21.06
C GLY A 10 -23.53 -22.71 19.66
N THR A 11 -24.70 -22.10 19.47
CA THR A 11 -25.17 -21.72 18.12
C THR A 11 -24.06 -20.96 17.39
N ASN A 12 -23.79 -21.32 16.13
CA ASN A 12 -22.77 -20.74 15.25
C ASN A 12 -22.80 -19.20 15.09
N HIS A 13 -23.76 -18.52 15.72
CA HIS A 13 -23.94 -17.07 15.65
C HIS A 13 -23.08 -16.28 16.66
N GLU A 14 -22.56 -16.88 17.72
CA GLU A 14 -21.70 -16.13 18.67
C GLU A 14 -20.23 -16.07 18.24
N LEU A 15 -19.77 -17.08 17.49
CA LEU A 15 -18.43 -17.11 16.89
C LEU A 15 -18.28 -16.14 15.71
N SER A 16 -19.34 -15.47 15.25
CA SER A 16 -19.30 -14.54 14.11
C SER A 16 -19.09 -13.07 14.50
N LYS A 17 -18.96 -12.73 15.79
CA LYS A 17 -18.68 -11.35 16.21
C LYS A 17 -17.19 -11.02 15.95
N PRO A 18 -16.86 -9.93 15.22
CA PRO A 18 -15.48 -9.53 15.02
C PRO A 18 -14.85 -9.16 16.38
N VAL A 19 -13.73 -9.81 16.70
CA VAL A 19 -12.92 -9.48 17.88
C VAL A 19 -11.81 -8.56 17.40
N PRO A 20 -11.68 -7.32 17.94
CA PRO A 20 -10.58 -6.44 17.58
C PRO A 20 -9.22 -7.11 17.80
N GLY A 21 -8.39 -7.18 16.75
CA GLY A 21 -7.03 -7.72 16.82
C GLY A 21 -6.86 -9.22 16.56
N VAL A 22 -7.94 -9.96 16.25
CA VAL A 22 -7.84 -11.37 15.82
C VAL A 22 -7.97 -11.47 14.30
N TRP A 23 -6.93 -11.98 13.63
CA TRP A 23 -6.93 -12.26 12.20
C TRP A 23 -8.01 -13.29 11.88
N ARG A 24 -9.00 -12.89 11.09
CA ARG A 24 -9.83 -13.85 10.36
C ARG A 24 -9.40 -13.82 8.92
N VAL A 25 -9.28 -15.00 8.32
CA VAL A 25 -9.21 -15.14 6.86
C VAL A 25 -10.37 -14.33 6.27
N PRO A 26 -10.14 -13.52 5.23
CA PRO A 26 -11.18 -12.65 4.67
C PRO A 26 -12.43 -13.46 4.35
N THR A 27 -13.57 -13.08 4.92
CA THR A 27 -14.83 -13.81 4.77
C THR A 27 -15.52 -13.54 3.42
N THR A 28 -14.99 -12.61 2.62
CA THR A 28 -15.48 -12.30 1.27
C THR A 28 -14.30 -12.01 0.34
N ASP A 29 -14.42 -12.39 -0.94
CA ASP A 29 -13.43 -12.08 -1.99
C ASP A 29 -13.23 -10.57 -2.23
N LEU A 30 -14.12 -9.74 -1.66
CA LEU A 30 -14.08 -8.28 -1.73
C LEU A 30 -13.12 -7.65 -0.72
N CYS A 31 -12.97 -8.25 0.46
CA CYS A 31 -12.18 -7.68 1.55
C CYS A 31 -10.68 -7.71 1.23
N CYS A 32 -10.05 -6.54 1.22
CA CYS A 32 -8.65 -6.36 0.86
C CYS A 32 -7.90 -5.25 1.62
N ILE A 33 -8.60 -4.42 2.40
CA ILE A 33 -8.00 -3.33 3.17
C ILE A 33 -8.09 -3.65 4.66
N TYR A 34 -6.96 -3.56 5.35
CA TYR A 34 -6.78 -4.04 6.72
C TYR A 34 -6.23 -2.95 7.63
N ARG A 35 -6.48 -3.08 8.93
CA ARG A 35 -5.63 -2.47 9.95
C ARG A 35 -4.34 -3.27 10.05
N VAL A 36 -3.23 -2.57 10.19
CA VAL A 36 -1.94 -3.19 10.46
C VAL A 36 -2.00 -3.86 11.83
N PRO A 37 -1.52 -5.11 11.94
CA PRO A 37 -1.39 -5.79 13.23
C PRO A 37 -0.71 -4.94 14.30
N ASN A 38 -1.27 -4.89 15.51
CA ASN A 38 -0.64 -4.17 16.62
C ASN A 38 0.77 -4.70 16.95
N CYS A 39 1.03 -5.99 16.72
CA CYS A 39 2.37 -6.56 16.88
C CYS A 39 3.38 -5.94 15.90
N LEU A 40 3.00 -5.74 14.63
CA LEU A 40 3.83 -5.08 13.63
C LEU A 40 3.96 -3.58 13.90
N ARG A 41 2.83 -2.91 14.21
CA ARG A 41 2.78 -1.48 14.49
C ARG A 41 3.64 -1.08 15.69
N ARG A 42 3.72 -1.91 16.73
CA ARG A 42 4.54 -1.63 17.92
C ARG A 42 6.05 -1.55 17.62
N VAL A 43 6.51 -2.22 16.57
CA VAL A 43 7.92 -2.21 16.17
C VAL A 43 8.27 -0.91 15.45
N SER A 44 7.42 -0.45 14.53
CA SER A 44 7.61 0.82 13.83
C SER A 44 6.27 1.53 13.61
N PRO A 45 5.83 2.37 14.57
CA PRO A 45 4.52 3.05 14.47
C PRO A 45 4.43 4.01 13.28
N GLU A 46 5.52 4.69 12.95
CA GLU A 46 5.56 5.72 11.90
C GLU A 46 5.50 5.12 10.50
N SER A 47 6.00 3.90 10.28
CA SER A 47 5.90 3.21 8.98
C SER A 47 4.47 2.89 8.55
N TYR A 48 3.48 3.01 9.43
CA TYR A 48 2.06 2.71 9.16
C TYR A 48 1.13 3.88 9.46
N THR A 49 1.68 5.05 9.75
CA THR A 49 0.91 6.25 10.08
C THR A 49 1.08 7.24 8.94
N PRO A 50 0.00 7.69 8.29
CA PRO A 50 0.11 8.74 7.29
C PRO A 50 0.78 9.98 7.89
N GLN A 51 1.58 10.68 7.11
CA GLN A 51 2.27 11.89 7.58
C GLN A 51 1.55 13.17 7.13
N SER A 52 0.90 13.14 5.97
CA SER A 52 0.34 14.34 5.33
C SER A 52 -1.11 14.15 4.88
N VAL A 53 -1.46 13.08 4.17
CA VAL A 53 -2.80 12.87 3.58
C VAL A 53 -3.52 11.63 4.13
N LEU A 54 -4.73 11.84 4.65
CA LEU A 54 -5.60 10.78 5.16
C LEU A 54 -6.58 10.31 4.07
N ILE A 55 -6.47 9.08 3.60
CA ILE A 55 -7.30 8.49 2.55
C ILE A 55 -8.18 7.38 3.12
N GLY A 56 -9.46 7.41 2.74
CA GLY A 56 -10.43 6.39 3.09
C GLY A 56 -10.95 6.49 4.54
N PRO A 57 -11.74 5.49 4.96
CA PRO A 57 -12.51 5.51 6.21
C PRO A 57 -11.70 5.15 7.46
N LEU A 58 -10.59 4.42 7.35
CA LEU A 58 -9.87 3.91 8.52
C LEU A 58 -9.23 5.06 9.33
N HIS A 59 -8.83 6.16 8.69
CA HIS A 59 -8.35 7.35 9.40
C HIS A 59 -9.43 8.40 9.68
N TYR A 60 -10.72 8.05 9.59
CA TYR A 60 -11.81 9.02 9.78
C TYR A 60 -11.83 9.65 11.18
N SER A 61 -11.42 8.91 12.22
CA SER A 61 -11.27 9.48 13.56
C SER A 61 -10.19 10.56 13.64
N LEU A 62 -9.06 10.36 12.95
CA LEU A 62 -7.99 11.36 12.83
C LEU A 62 -8.46 12.59 12.02
N LYS A 63 -9.23 12.39 10.93
CA LYS A 63 -9.86 13.50 10.20
C LYS A 63 -10.73 14.37 11.13
N LEU A 64 -11.54 13.74 11.99
CA LEU A 64 -12.36 14.46 12.96
C LEU A 64 -11.52 15.15 14.05
N GLN A 65 -10.41 14.56 14.47
CA GLN A 65 -9.50 15.19 15.43
C GLN A 65 -8.84 16.42 14.82
N ALA A 66 -8.28 16.30 13.62
CA ALA A 66 -7.69 17.41 12.87
C ALA A 66 -8.67 18.58 12.72
N LEU A 67 -9.92 18.31 12.34
CA LEU A 67 -10.99 19.31 12.25
C LEU A 67 -11.28 20.02 13.59
N LYS A 68 -11.20 19.32 14.71
CA LYS A 68 -11.43 19.90 16.05
C LYS A 68 -10.25 20.74 16.53
N SER A 69 -9.03 20.43 16.11
CA SER A 69 -7.81 21.18 16.40
C SER A 69 -7.58 22.36 15.45
N ARG A 70 -8.59 22.78 14.69
CA ARG A 70 -8.48 23.94 13.80
C ARG A 70 -8.10 25.20 14.60
N GLY A 71 -6.99 25.82 14.22
CA GLY A 71 -6.42 27.00 14.90
C GLY A 71 -5.40 26.64 15.99
N ASP A 72 -5.25 25.36 16.33
CA ASP A 72 -4.16 24.86 17.16
C ASP A 72 -2.99 24.45 16.25
N ILE A 73 -1.87 25.16 16.39
CA ILE A 73 -0.65 24.94 15.60
C ILE A 73 0.40 24.10 16.34
N THR A 74 0.09 23.61 17.54
CA THR A 74 1.06 22.87 18.36
C THR A 74 1.31 21.45 17.86
N ASN A 75 0.34 20.88 17.14
CA ASN A 75 0.47 19.56 16.51
C ASN A 75 0.60 19.72 14.99
N ALA A 76 1.85 19.79 14.52
CA ALA A 76 2.17 19.97 13.10
C ALA A 76 1.45 18.94 12.21
N ARG A 77 1.41 17.66 12.61
CA ARG A 77 0.75 16.59 11.83
C ARG A 77 -0.75 16.82 11.67
N LEU A 78 -1.45 17.29 12.71
CA LEU A 78 -2.88 17.64 12.60
C LEU A 78 -3.09 18.87 11.71
N VAL A 79 -2.15 19.82 11.71
CA VAL A 79 -2.17 20.97 10.80
C VAL A 79 -1.99 20.50 9.36
N ASP A 80 -1.06 19.58 9.10
CA ASP A 80 -0.82 19.04 7.76
C ASP A 80 -2.04 18.25 7.25
N TYR A 81 -2.68 17.45 8.10
CA TYR A 81 -3.95 16.81 7.77
C TYR A 81 -5.05 17.84 7.43
N LEU A 82 -5.16 18.93 8.19
CA LEU A 82 -6.11 20.00 7.89
C LEU A 82 -5.83 20.65 6.53
N ASN A 83 -4.56 20.97 6.28
CA ASN A 83 -4.11 21.58 5.02
C ASN A 83 -4.44 20.66 3.84
N MET A 84 -4.17 19.37 3.96
CA MET A 84 -4.50 18.39 2.92
C MET A 84 -6.00 18.22 2.74
N GLU A 85 -6.82 18.22 3.80
CA GLU A 85 -8.28 18.17 3.65
C GLU A 85 -8.85 19.43 2.95
N GLU A 86 -8.23 20.61 3.11
CA GLU A 86 -8.57 21.79 2.31
C GLU A 86 -8.03 21.68 0.86
N HIS A 87 -6.84 21.10 0.65
CA HIS A 87 -6.27 20.88 -0.68
C HIS A 87 -7.11 19.90 -1.52
N LYS A 88 -7.72 18.88 -0.90
CA LYS A 88 -8.70 18.00 -1.56
C LYS A 88 -9.91 18.77 -2.10
N LYS A 89 -10.42 19.73 -1.33
CA LYS A 89 -11.52 20.59 -1.77
C LYS A 89 -11.08 21.52 -2.90
N PHE A 90 -9.85 22.03 -2.83
CA PHE A 90 -9.26 22.78 -3.93
C PHE A 90 -9.18 21.94 -5.21
N TYR A 91 -8.68 20.70 -5.15
CA TYR A 91 -8.68 19.77 -6.29
C TYR A 91 -10.07 19.48 -6.82
N LEU A 92 -11.06 19.25 -5.95
CA LEU A 92 -12.46 19.07 -6.36
C LEU A 92 -13.01 20.32 -7.06
N ALA A 93 -12.70 21.52 -6.56
CA ALA A 93 -13.13 22.78 -7.15
C ALA A 93 -12.45 23.04 -8.51
N GLU A 94 -11.15 22.77 -8.65
CA GLU A 94 -10.43 22.86 -9.92
C GLU A 94 -10.99 21.87 -10.94
N PHE A 95 -11.27 20.64 -10.52
CA PHE A 95 -11.90 19.64 -11.37
C PHE A 95 -13.28 20.12 -11.86
N ALA A 96 -14.08 20.73 -10.99
CA ALA A 96 -15.40 21.24 -11.33
C ALA A 96 -15.38 22.40 -12.36
N LYS A 97 -14.24 23.08 -12.53
CA LYS A 97 -14.05 24.14 -13.54
C LYS A 97 -13.87 23.59 -14.96
N ARG A 98 -13.51 22.31 -15.13
CA ARG A 98 -13.35 21.68 -16.44
C ARG A 98 -14.69 21.61 -17.19
N PRO A 99 -14.69 21.53 -18.53
CA PRO A 99 -15.89 21.24 -19.31
C PRO A 99 -16.58 19.98 -18.77
N GLU A 100 -17.90 20.07 -18.53
CA GLU A 100 -18.72 19.02 -17.91
C GLU A 100 -18.30 18.59 -16.48
N GLY A 101 -17.30 19.22 -15.86
CA GLY A 101 -16.70 18.79 -14.59
C GLY A 101 -17.70 18.64 -13.45
N LYS A 102 -18.69 19.55 -13.35
CA LYS A 102 -19.78 19.44 -12.38
C LYS A 102 -20.67 18.21 -12.61
N ASN A 103 -21.07 17.97 -13.86
CA ASN A 103 -21.91 16.83 -14.23
C ASN A 103 -21.19 15.51 -13.97
N ILE A 104 -19.88 15.49 -14.22
CA ILE A 104 -19.00 14.38 -13.89
C ILE A 104 -18.96 14.15 -12.38
N ILE A 105 -18.71 15.19 -11.57
CA ILE A 105 -18.64 15.05 -10.11
C ILE A 105 -19.97 14.52 -9.56
N ASP A 106 -21.10 14.97 -10.11
CA ASP A 106 -22.41 14.42 -9.77
C ASP A 106 -22.53 12.94 -10.19
N GLY A 107 -21.94 12.57 -11.33
CA GLY A 107 -21.75 11.18 -11.75
C GLY A 107 -20.92 10.37 -10.75
N PHE A 108 -19.79 10.90 -10.29
CA PHE A 108 -18.94 10.25 -9.29
C PHE A 108 -19.71 9.99 -8.00
N LYS A 109 -20.44 11.00 -7.52
CA LYS A 109 -21.32 10.86 -6.35
C LYS A 109 -22.35 9.75 -6.52
N ARG A 110 -22.94 9.59 -7.71
CA ARG A 110 -23.88 8.50 -8.01
C ARG A 110 -23.20 7.14 -7.98
N VAL A 111 -22.08 6.98 -8.70
CA VAL A 111 -21.32 5.72 -8.76
C VAL A 111 -20.86 5.28 -7.37
N ILE A 112 -20.29 6.19 -6.57
CA ILE A 112 -19.84 5.89 -5.21
C ILE A 112 -21.01 5.46 -4.33
N LYS A 113 -22.18 6.11 -4.48
CA LYS A 113 -23.37 5.76 -3.70
C LYS A 113 -23.95 4.40 -4.10
N GLU A 114 -23.95 4.08 -5.39
CA GLU A 114 -24.39 2.77 -5.91
C GLU A 114 -23.47 1.64 -5.45
N ASP A 115 -22.16 1.87 -5.47
CA ASP A 115 -21.15 0.89 -5.04
C ASP A 115 -20.81 0.95 -3.55
N GLU A 116 -21.49 1.77 -2.74
CA GLU A 116 -21.14 2.00 -1.33
C GLU A 116 -20.99 0.69 -0.55
N ALA A 117 -21.89 -0.27 -0.76
CA ALA A 117 -21.82 -1.58 -0.09
C ALA A 117 -20.55 -2.36 -0.46
N VAL A 118 -20.13 -2.31 -1.74
CA VAL A 118 -18.92 -2.99 -2.24
C VAL A 118 -17.66 -2.29 -1.72
N ILE A 119 -17.65 -0.96 -1.72
CA ILE A 119 -16.53 -0.17 -1.17
C ILE A 119 -16.37 -0.50 0.32
N ARG A 120 -17.46 -0.53 1.09
CA ARG A 120 -17.41 -0.87 2.52
C ARG A 120 -16.99 -2.31 2.77
N ALA A 121 -17.43 -3.24 1.95
CA ALA A 121 -17.04 -4.66 2.03
C ALA A 121 -15.56 -4.89 1.72
N SER A 122 -14.88 -3.90 1.13
CA SER A 122 -13.43 -3.97 0.89
C SER A 122 -12.59 -3.80 2.16
N TYR A 123 -13.17 -3.30 3.25
CA TYR A 123 -12.49 -3.11 4.54
C TYR A 123 -12.83 -4.24 5.51
N LEU A 124 -11.82 -4.82 6.17
CA LEU A 124 -12.03 -5.80 7.24
C LEU A 124 -12.73 -5.17 8.46
N GLU A 125 -12.32 -3.94 8.82
CA GLU A 125 -12.94 -3.18 9.90
C GLU A 125 -14.28 -2.61 9.43
N SER A 126 -15.34 -2.79 10.24
CA SER A 126 -16.65 -2.24 9.91
C SER A 126 -16.62 -0.71 9.86
N THR A 127 -17.09 -0.16 8.74
CA THR A 127 -17.21 1.28 8.52
C THR A 127 -18.64 1.79 8.73
N ALA A 128 -19.57 0.94 9.18
CA ALA A 128 -21.00 1.22 9.27
C ALA A 128 -21.36 2.42 10.18
N TRP A 129 -20.46 2.77 11.10
CA TRP A 129 -20.58 3.93 11.99
C TRP A 129 -20.43 5.28 11.25
N ILE A 130 -19.84 5.30 10.05
CA ILE A 130 -19.82 6.46 9.17
C ILE A 130 -21.10 6.46 8.33
N LYS A 131 -21.99 7.43 8.57
CA LYS A 131 -23.27 7.52 7.83
C LYS A 131 -23.03 7.72 6.32
N THR A 132 -23.87 7.09 5.50
CA THR A 132 -23.83 7.14 4.01
C THR A 132 -23.49 8.51 3.42
N PRO A 133 -24.17 9.63 3.76
CA PRO A 133 -23.84 10.92 3.14
C PRO A 133 -22.40 11.37 3.41
N LYS A 134 -21.87 11.09 4.60
CA LYS A 134 -20.48 11.43 4.97
C LYS A 134 -19.48 10.47 4.34
N PHE A 135 -19.83 9.19 4.24
CA PHE A 135 -19.00 8.19 3.60
C PHE A 135 -18.82 8.48 2.10
N VAL A 136 -19.92 8.73 1.38
CA VAL A 136 -19.90 9.07 -0.05
C VAL A 136 -19.08 10.33 -0.30
N GLU A 137 -19.28 11.38 0.50
CA GLU A 137 -18.53 12.63 0.34
C GLU A 137 -17.02 12.41 0.61
N MET A 138 -16.66 11.66 1.65
CA MET A 138 -15.26 11.33 1.93
C MET A 138 -14.61 10.56 0.79
N ILE A 139 -15.25 9.49 0.29
CA ILE A 139 -14.71 8.71 -0.83
C ILE A 139 -14.60 9.59 -2.08
N LEU A 140 -15.52 10.51 -2.32
CA LEU A 140 -15.44 11.43 -3.45
C LEU A 140 -14.21 12.35 -3.35
N HIS A 141 -14.03 13.05 -2.23
CA HIS A 141 -12.90 13.98 -2.06
C HIS A 141 -11.57 13.25 -2.15
N ASP A 142 -11.46 12.10 -1.49
CA ASP A 142 -10.25 11.27 -1.51
C ASP A 142 -9.97 10.72 -2.92
N SER A 143 -11.00 10.25 -3.64
CA SER A 143 -10.85 9.74 -5.01
C SER A 143 -10.45 10.85 -5.98
N VAL A 144 -11.15 11.99 -5.97
CA VAL A 144 -10.83 13.13 -6.86
C VAL A 144 -9.43 13.65 -6.57
N PHE A 145 -9.01 13.67 -5.30
CA PHE A 145 -7.65 14.05 -4.94
C PHE A 145 -6.61 13.14 -5.59
N ILE A 146 -6.76 11.82 -5.44
CA ILE A 146 -5.86 10.83 -6.04
C ILE A 146 -5.83 11.00 -7.57
N LEU A 147 -7.00 11.08 -8.21
CA LEU A 147 -7.10 11.23 -9.66
C LEU A 147 -6.42 12.52 -10.15
N GLU A 148 -6.67 13.66 -9.50
CA GLU A 148 -6.04 14.94 -9.84
C GLU A 148 -4.53 14.91 -9.64
N PHE A 149 -4.06 14.39 -8.50
CA PHE A 149 -2.65 14.30 -8.20
C PHE A 149 -1.90 13.49 -9.27
N MET A 150 -2.42 12.31 -9.60
CA MET A 150 -1.86 11.43 -10.64
C MET A 150 -1.90 12.11 -12.02
N LEU A 151 -3.00 12.78 -12.37
CA LEU A 151 -3.15 13.45 -13.66
C LEU A 151 -2.17 14.61 -13.83
N ARG A 152 -2.03 15.45 -12.81
CA ARG A 152 -1.13 16.60 -12.83
C ARG A 152 0.32 16.17 -12.93
N ARG A 153 0.71 15.12 -12.21
CA ARG A 153 2.07 14.54 -12.28
C ARG A 153 2.36 13.79 -13.58
N SER A 154 1.33 13.32 -14.28
CA SER A 154 1.49 12.66 -15.58
C SER A 154 1.88 13.61 -16.71
N VAL A 155 1.64 14.92 -16.55
CA VAL A 155 2.03 15.97 -17.49
C VAL A 155 3.56 16.08 -17.44
N GLU A 156 4.23 15.93 -18.58
CA GLU A 156 5.68 16.14 -18.66
C GLU A 156 6.06 17.51 -18.13
N ALA A 157 7.15 17.57 -17.37
CA ALA A 157 7.57 18.70 -16.54
C ALA A 157 7.31 20.05 -17.24
N ALA A 158 6.35 20.81 -16.71
CA ALA A 158 6.18 22.18 -17.12
C ALA A 158 7.50 22.92 -16.83
N THR A 159 7.99 23.69 -17.81
CA THR A 159 9.17 24.54 -17.64
C THR A 159 8.94 25.70 -16.66
N GLU A 160 7.71 25.82 -16.13
CA GLU A 160 7.24 26.90 -15.27
C GLU A 160 6.46 26.32 -14.06
N LYS A 161 6.46 27.06 -12.95
CA LYS A 161 5.70 26.71 -11.75
C LYS A 161 4.20 26.66 -12.05
N THR A 162 3.55 25.59 -11.63
CA THR A 162 2.12 25.37 -11.82
C THR A 162 1.26 26.15 -10.83
N GLY A 163 1.87 26.61 -9.72
CA GLY A 163 1.17 27.22 -8.59
C GLY A 163 0.55 26.19 -7.64
N ASP A 164 0.74 24.90 -7.91
CA ASP A 164 0.28 23.80 -7.07
C ASP A 164 1.48 23.25 -6.28
N PRO A 165 1.54 23.41 -4.95
CA PRO A 165 2.69 22.98 -4.15
C PRO A 165 2.95 21.48 -4.24
N LEU A 166 1.92 20.65 -4.45
CA LEU A 166 2.10 19.19 -4.58
C LEU A 166 2.74 18.78 -5.91
N ILE A 167 2.84 19.71 -6.86
CA ILE A 167 3.49 19.51 -8.16
C ILE A 167 4.83 20.24 -8.20
N ASP A 168 4.88 21.45 -7.66
CA ASP A 168 6.04 22.32 -7.70
C ASP A 168 7.11 21.95 -6.64
N GLU A 169 6.74 21.23 -5.56
CA GLU A 169 7.64 20.84 -4.48
C GLU A 169 7.83 19.30 -4.40
N PRO A 170 9.00 18.77 -4.84
CA PRO A 170 9.23 17.32 -4.90
C PRO A 170 9.11 16.59 -3.56
N CYS A 171 9.51 17.21 -2.44
CA CYS A 171 9.43 16.61 -1.12
C CYS A 171 7.99 16.32 -0.69
N LEU A 172 7.07 17.28 -0.88
CA LEU A 172 5.65 17.08 -0.57
C LEU A 172 5.05 15.96 -1.42
N ALA A 173 5.42 15.89 -2.71
CA ALA A 173 4.95 14.81 -3.57
C ALA A 173 5.43 13.42 -3.10
N GLN A 174 6.67 13.32 -2.60
CA GLN A 174 7.20 12.08 -2.02
C GLN A 174 6.43 11.68 -0.76
N GLU A 175 6.10 12.63 0.12
CA GLU A 175 5.26 12.34 1.30
C GLU A 175 3.87 11.82 0.91
N ILE A 176 3.23 12.45 -0.08
CA ILE A 176 1.94 11.95 -0.61
C ILE A 176 2.09 10.53 -1.16
N ASN A 177 3.16 10.24 -1.90
CA ASN A 177 3.42 8.89 -2.42
C ASN A 177 3.59 7.86 -1.31
N ARG A 178 4.33 8.19 -0.24
CA ARG A 178 4.49 7.34 0.95
C ARG A 178 3.14 7.06 1.59
N ASP A 179 2.30 8.08 1.76
CA ASP A 179 0.98 7.93 2.34
C ASP A 179 0.02 7.11 1.47
N LEU A 180 0.12 7.21 0.15
CA LEU A 180 -0.72 6.46 -0.79
C LEU A 180 -0.45 4.96 -0.79
N ILE A 181 0.70 4.48 -0.30
CA ILE A 181 1.03 3.04 -0.28
C ILE A 181 0.77 2.39 1.08
N LEU A 182 0.40 3.15 2.11
CA LEU A 182 0.15 2.62 3.44
C LEU A 182 -1.11 1.76 3.46
N LEU A 183 -1.03 0.57 4.06
CA LEU A 183 -2.10 -0.43 4.05
C LEU A 183 -3.42 0.08 4.66
N GLU A 184 -3.34 0.93 5.69
CA GLU A 184 -4.53 1.51 6.34
C GLU A 184 -5.09 2.74 5.60
N ASN A 185 -4.34 3.30 4.65
CA ASN A 185 -4.63 4.57 4.01
C ASN A 185 -5.11 4.37 2.57
N GLN A 186 -6.04 3.44 2.37
CA GLN A 186 -6.43 2.96 1.04
C GLN A 186 -7.92 3.19 0.72
N ILE A 187 -8.18 3.32 -0.58
CA ILE A 187 -9.48 3.16 -1.22
C ILE A 187 -9.35 2.01 -2.23
N PRO A 188 -10.38 1.16 -2.41
CA PRO A 188 -10.32 0.07 -3.38
C PRO A 188 -10.04 0.59 -4.79
N PHE A 189 -9.11 -0.02 -5.51
CA PHE A 189 -8.69 0.47 -6.81
C PHE A 189 -9.83 0.49 -7.84
N PHE A 190 -10.74 -0.49 -7.78
CA PHE A 190 -11.86 -0.60 -8.70
C PHE A 190 -12.73 0.67 -8.75
N ILE A 191 -12.90 1.37 -7.61
CA ILE A 191 -13.71 2.60 -7.61
C ILE A 191 -12.94 3.72 -8.29
N LEU A 192 -11.63 3.82 -8.12
CA LEU A 192 -10.81 4.80 -8.82
C LEU A 192 -10.86 4.58 -10.34
N GLU A 193 -10.81 3.32 -10.80
CA GLU A 193 -10.98 2.97 -12.22
C GLU A 193 -12.36 3.38 -12.74
N LYS A 194 -13.43 2.99 -12.05
CA LYS A 194 -14.81 3.36 -12.42
C LYS A 194 -15.05 4.86 -12.45
N LEU A 195 -14.37 5.63 -11.61
CA LEU A 195 -14.47 7.09 -11.60
C LEU A 195 -13.61 7.72 -12.70
N PHE A 196 -12.48 7.12 -13.04
CA PHE A 196 -11.63 7.61 -14.12
C PHE A 196 -12.29 7.46 -15.50
N ASP A 197 -12.96 6.33 -15.74
CA ASP A 197 -13.61 5.96 -17.01
C ASP A 197 -14.59 7.03 -17.56
N PRO A 198 -15.57 7.54 -16.78
CA PRO A 198 -16.56 8.50 -17.28
C PRO A 198 -15.98 9.88 -17.63
N THR A 199 -14.72 10.17 -17.31
CA THR A 199 -14.19 11.54 -17.36
C THR A 199 -12.86 11.73 -18.05
N VAL A 200 -11.91 10.82 -17.88
CA VAL A 200 -10.50 11.11 -18.17
C VAL A 200 -9.99 10.38 -19.41
N SER A 201 -10.65 9.29 -19.81
CA SER A 201 -10.39 8.59 -21.08
C SER A 201 -10.52 9.51 -22.31
N LYS A 202 -11.34 10.56 -22.24
CA LYS A 202 -11.46 11.60 -23.29
C LYS A 202 -10.36 12.67 -23.22
N LEU A 203 -9.69 12.83 -22.08
CA LEU A 203 -8.65 13.84 -21.83
C LEU A 203 -7.23 13.28 -22.06
N ARG A 204 -7.06 11.95 -21.99
CA ARG A 204 -5.79 11.23 -22.13
C ARG A 204 -6.05 9.86 -22.77
N GLU A 205 -5.23 9.44 -23.74
CA GLU A 205 -5.27 8.09 -24.34
C GLU A 205 -4.71 6.99 -23.40
N LYS A 206 -4.84 7.16 -22.07
CA LYS A 206 -4.32 6.22 -21.06
C LYS A 206 -5.38 5.86 -20.04
N THR A 207 -5.40 4.60 -19.62
CA THR A 207 -6.24 4.12 -18.50
C THR A 207 -5.68 4.59 -17.15
N PHE A 208 -6.49 4.56 -16.10
CA PHE A 208 -6.02 4.87 -14.74
C PHE A 208 -4.91 3.90 -14.30
N HIS A 209 -5.04 2.64 -14.69
CA HIS A 209 -4.02 1.61 -14.51
C HIS A 209 -2.66 2.04 -15.07
N GLN A 210 -2.62 2.45 -16.35
CA GLN A 210 -1.39 2.91 -17.01
C GLN A 210 -0.81 4.17 -16.36
N LEU A 211 -1.66 5.09 -15.88
CA LEU A 211 -1.18 6.26 -15.13
C LEU A 211 -0.56 5.86 -13.79
N THR A 212 -1.15 4.89 -13.11
CA THR A 212 -0.65 4.41 -11.82
C THR A 212 0.71 3.70 -11.99
N ILE A 213 0.83 2.80 -12.97
CA ILE A 213 2.10 2.13 -13.29
C ILE A 213 3.20 3.15 -13.63
N LYS A 214 2.88 4.14 -14.48
CA LYS A 214 3.83 5.22 -14.81
C LYS A 214 4.22 6.05 -13.58
N HIS A 215 3.26 6.37 -12.72
CA HIS A 215 3.48 7.24 -11.56
C HIS A 215 4.42 6.62 -10.52
N PHE A 216 4.35 5.30 -10.32
CA PHE A 216 5.26 4.57 -9.44
C PHE A 216 6.52 4.04 -10.16
N GLU A 217 6.76 4.51 -11.39
CA GLU A 217 7.98 4.21 -12.18
C GLU A 217 8.23 2.71 -12.40
N PHE A 218 7.18 1.90 -12.43
CA PHE A 218 7.30 0.49 -12.77
C PHE A 218 7.56 0.32 -14.27
N GLN A 219 8.55 -0.50 -14.64
CA GLN A 219 8.78 -0.83 -16.04
C GLN A 219 7.61 -1.67 -16.58
N ASP A 220 7.24 -1.43 -17.84
CA ASP A 220 6.07 -1.96 -18.58
C ASP A 220 6.13 -3.50 -18.81
N GLU A 221 6.73 -4.25 -17.90
CA GLU A 221 6.85 -5.70 -17.98
C GLU A 221 5.53 -6.31 -17.51
N LYS A 222 4.61 -6.56 -18.46
CA LYS A 222 3.42 -7.43 -18.34
C LYS A 222 2.35 -7.11 -17.28
N GLY A 223 2.57 -6.13 -16.41
CA GLY A 223 1.61 -5.64 -15.41
C GLY A 223 0.37 -4.94 -15.97
N SER A 224 0.21 -4.75 -17.29
CA SER A 224 -0.92 -4.01 -17.89
C SER A 224 -2.28 -4.66 -17.65
N ASP A 225 -2.33 -5.97 -17.44
CA ASP A 225 -3.58 -6.74 -17.32
C ASP A 225 -3.83 -7.25 -15.88
N ALA A 226 -2.85 -7.08 -14.98
CA ALA A 226 -2.93 -7.58 -13.62
C ALA A 226 -3.83 -6.69 -12.76
N LYS A 227 -5.04 -7.17 -12.45
CA LYS A 227 -5.96 -6.47 -11.53
C LYS A 227 -5.39 -6.47 -10.11
N PHE A 228 -5.03 -5.29 -9.61
CA PHE A 228 -4.65 -5.09 -8.23
C PHE A 228 -5.76 -4.42 -7.42
N ARG A 229 -5.78 -4.66 -6.12
CA ARG A 229 -6.91 -4.31 -5.25
C ARG A 229 -6.84 -2.90 -4.69
N HIS A 230 -5.62 -2.38 -4.48
CA HIS A 230 -5.27 -1.03 -4.02
C HIS A 230 -3.75 -0.85 -4.22
N PHE A 231 -3.18 0.32 -3.88
CA PHE A 231 -1.78 0.64 -4.17
C PHE A 231 -0.78 -0.30 -3.47
N THR A 232 -0.97 -0.62 -2.19
CA THR A 232 -0.09 -1.61 -1.52
C THR A 232 -0.10 -2.98 -2.21
N ASP A 233 -1.27 -3.43 -2.70
CA ASP A 233 -1.39 -4.70 -3.43
C ASP A 233 -0.70 -4.64 -4.80
N LEU A 234 -0.75 -3.49 -5.49
CA LEU A 234 0.05 -3.25 -6.69
C LEU A 234 1.55 -3.43 -6.40
N LEU A 235 2.06 -2.76 -5.36
CA LEU A 235 3.48 -2.84 -5.01
C LEU A 235 3.90 -4.28 -4.68
N ARG A 236 3.05 -5.04 -3.98
CA ARG A 236 3.29 -6.46 -3.74
C ARG A 236 3.35 -7.25 -5.06
N ARG A 237 2.34 -7.08 -5.93
CA ARG A 237 2.21 -7.84 -7.18
C ARG A 237 3.41 -7.68 -8.09
N VAL A 238 3.89 -6.46 -8.28
CA VAL A 238 5.08 -6.18 -9.09
C VAL A 238 6.31 -6.92 -8.55
N ARG A 239 6.45 -7.01 -7.22
CA ARG A 239 7.60 -7.71 -6.61
C ARG A 239 7.56 -9.23 -6.80
N VAL A 240 6.37 -9.81 -6.72
CA VAL A 240 6.19 -11.28 -6.85
C VAL A 240 5.95 -11.75 -8.29
N GLU A 241 5.90 -10.85 -9.26
CA GLU A 241 5.63 -11.19 -10.67
C GLU A 241 6.68 -12.13 -11.28
N THR A 242 7.93 -11.99 -10.85
CA THR A 242 9.04 -12.87 -11.27
C THR A 242 8.99 -14.26 -10.64
N VAL A 243 8.16 -14.47 -9.61
CA VAL A 243 8.06 -15.73 -8.89
C VAL A 243 7.26 -16.74 -9.73
N PRO A 244 7.79 -17.93 -10.02
CA PRO A 244 7.09 -18.93 -10.83
C PRO A 244 5.78 -19.44 -10.20
N ASP A 245 4.78 -19.76 -11.02
CA ASP A 245 3.45 -20.19 -10.53
C ASP A 245 3.49 -21.37 -9.55
N HIS A 246 4.37 -22.35 -9.80
CA HIS A 246 4.52 -23.53 -8.94
C HIS A 246 5.08 -23.22 -7.54
N ALA A 247 5.67 -22.03 -7.34
CA ALA A 247 6.12 -21.59 -6.02
C ALA A 247 4.95 -21.21 -5.11
N PHE A 248 3.75 -20.94 -5.66
CA PHE A 248 2.53 -20.66 -4.93
C PHE A 248 1.77 -21.93 -4.46
N GLU A 249 2.16 -23.11 -4.95
CA GLU A 249 1.49 -24.39 -4.67
C GLU A 249 2.12 -25.17 -3.50
N ARG A 250 3.28 -24.73 -3.00
CA ARG A 250 4.07 -25.50 -2.03
C ARG A 250 3.75 -25.12 -0.58
N CYS A 251 3.52 -26.14 0.23
CA CYS A 251 3.56 -26.03 1.68
C CYS A 251 5.03 -26.18 2.10
N TYR A 252 5.67 -25.10 2.54
CA TYR A 252 7.07 -25.12 2.96
C TYR A 252 7.22 -25.66 4.39
N GLU A 253 8.28 -26.44 4.62
CA GLU A 253 8.85 -26.60 5.95
C GLU A 253 9.51 -25.28 6.36
N SER A 254 9.32 -24.84 7.60
CA SER A 254 9.94 -23.61 8.07
C SER A 254 11.47 -23.73 8.03
N MET A 255 12.14 -22.73 7.46
CA MET A 255 13.59 -22.65 7.46
C MET A 255 14.06 -22.23 8.86
N TYR A 256 14.48 -23.19 9.68
CA TYR A 256 14.90 -22.91 11.07
C TYR A 256 16.38 -22.52 11.19
N GLN A 257 17.20 -22.80 10.18
CA GLN A 257 18.64 -22.56 10.21
C GLN A 257 19.16 -22.22 8.82
N MET A 258 19.91 -21.12 8.74
CA MET A 258 20.68 -20.70 7.57
C MET A 258 21.96 -19.99 8.05
N TYR A 259 22.99 -19.94 7.20
CA TYR A 259 24.23 -19.24 7.50
C TYR A 259 24.20 -17.80 6.95
N SER A 260 24.89 -16.90 7.65
CA SER A 260 25.17 -15.52 7.25
C SER A 260 26.01 -15.44 5.97
N ALA A 261 26.00 -14.28 5.31
CA ALA A 261 26.65 -14.08 4.03
C ALA A 261 28.16 -14.39 4.09
N ASP A 262 28.85 -13.96 5.15
CA ASP A 262 30.27 -14.23 5.39
C ASP A 262 30.59 -15.73 5.47
N LYS A 263 29.76 -16.50 6.19
CA LYS A 263 29.91 -17.94 6.36
C LYS A 263 29.65 -18.69 5.07
N LEU A 264 28.67 -18.23 4.28
CA LEU A 264 28.39 -18.81 2.96
C LEU A 264 29.53 -18.53 1.98
N ASP A 265 30.05 -17.30 1.92
CA ASP A 265 31.20 -16.94 1.07
C ASP A 265 32.46 -17.72 1.49
N GLY A 266 32.74 -17.79 2.80
CA GLY A 266 33.83 -18.61 3.35
C GLY A 266 33.66 -20.12 3.10
N GLY A 267 32.42 -20.59 2.94
CA GLY A 267 32.08 -21.95 2.52
C GLY A 267 32.19 -22.20 1.01
N GLY A 268 32.57 -21.19 0.22
CA GLY A 268 32.74 -21.28 -1.24
C GLY A 268 31.48 -21.01 -2.05
N ILE A 269 30.40 -20.52 -1.43
CA ILE A 269 29.21 -20.06 -2.16
C ILE A 269 29.49 -18.68 -2.76
N LYS A 270 29.18 -18.53 -4.05
CA LYS A 270 29.34 -17.26 -4.76
C LYS A 270 28.03 -16.49 -4.75
N PHE A 271 28.12 -15.18 -4.60
CA PHE A 271 26.98 -14.27 -4.69
C PHE A 271 26.95 -13.60 -6.07
N GLU A 272 25.76 -13.52 -6.66
CA GLU A 272 25.52 -12.84 -7.93
C GLU A 272 24.27 -11.95 -7.79
N ALA A 273 24.38 -10.70 -8.22
CA ALA A 273 23.28 -9.75 -8.18
C ALA A 273 22.40 -9.87 -9.44
N VAL A 274 21.08 -9.94 -9.24
CA VAL A 274 20.10 -9.92 -10.35
C VAL A 274 19.66 -8.48 -10.59
N GLU A 275 19.77 -8.03 -11.85
CA GLU A 275 19.39 -6.68 -12.31
C GLU A 275 17.86 -6.51 -12.41
N ASN A 276 17.15 -6.75 -11.30
CA ASN A 276 15.75 -6.39 -11.11
C ASN A 276 15.53 -6.11 -9.62
N PRO A 277 15.56 -4.84 -9.17
CA PRO A 277 15.48 -4.50 -7.75
C PRO A 277 14.08 -4.67 -7.14
N LEU A 278 13.07 -4.91 -7.98
CA LEU A 278 11.70 -5.16 -7.52
C LEU A 278 11.47 -6.66 -7.26
N SER A 279 12.14 -7.54 -7.99
CA SER A 279 12.05 -8.99 -7.81
C SER A 279 12.40 -9.44 -6.39
N VAL A 280 11.73 -10.49 -5.93
CA VAL A 280 12.06 -11.22 -4.69
C VAL A 280 12.52 -12.65 -4.95
N LEU A 281 12.75 -13.02 -6.22
CA LEU A 281 13.13 -14.37 -6.60
C LEU A 281 14.62 -14.62 -6.34
N VAL A 282 14.90 -15.44 -5.33
CA VAL A 282 16.24 -15.96 -5.06
C VAL A 282 16.39 -17.33 -5.72
N THR A 283 17.53 -17.56 -6.38
CA THR A 283 17.85 -18.87 -6.96
C THR A 283 19.23 -19.34 -6.51
N PHE A 284 19.39 -20.66 -6.35
CA PHE A 284 20.67 -21.27 -6.01
C PHE A 284 20.99 -22.38 -6.98
N GLU A 285 22.02 -22.17 -7.80
CA GLU A 285 22.42 -23.11 -8.84
C GLU A 285 23.95 -23.24 -8.87
N LYS A 286 24.45 -24.48 -8.83
CA LYS A 286 25.88 -24.80 -9.01
C LYS A 286 26.82 -24.00 -8.08
N GLY A 287 26.41 -23.78 -6.83
CA GLY A 287 27.19 -23.03 -5.84
C GLY A 287 27.13 -21.50 -6.00
N VAL A 288 26.23 -21.00 -6.85
CA VAL A 288 25.98 -19.57 -7.02
C VAL A 288 24.60 -19.25 -6.46
N LEU A 289 24.56 -18.33 -5.50
CA LEU A 289 23.37 -17.75 -4.92
C LEU A 289 23.06 -16.43 -5.62
N LYS A 290 22.00 -16.42 -6.43
CA LYS A 290 21.54 -15.24 -7.15
C LYS A 290 20.47 -14.54 -6.34
N ILE A 291 20.73 -13.29 -5.99
CA ILE A 291 19.85 -12.48 -5.14
C ILE A 291 19.49 -11.20 -5.90
N PRO A 292 18.20 -10.85 -6.00
CA PRO A 292 17.77 -9.54 -6.48
C PRO A 292 18.47 -8.42 -5.71
N LYS A 293 18.78 -7.33 -6.42
CA LYS A 293 19.36 -6.15 -5.77
C LYS A 293 18.38 -5.59 -4.75
N PHE A 294 18.82 -5.45 -3.50
CA PHE A 294 18.06 -4.74 -2.49
C PHE A 294 18.52 -3.29 -2.40
N LEU A 295 17.64 -2.36 -2.76
CA LEU A 295 17.84 -0.94 -2.57
C LEU A 295 17.33 -0.55 -1.17
N ALA A 296 18.25 -0.25 -0.27
CA ALA A 296 17.97 0.30 1.04
C ALA A 296 18.00 1.83 0.94
N ASP A 297 16.83 2.43 0.71
CA ASP A 297 16.59 3.87 0.77
C ASP A 297 15.57 4.21 1.87
N ASP A 298 15.29 5.49 2.06
CA ASP A 298 14.34 5.99 3.06
C ASP A 298 12.91 5.42 2.88
N ASP A 299 12.54 5.01 1.66
CA ASP A 299 11.20 4.53 1.31
C ASP A 299 11.05 3.02 1.41
N ALA A 300 12.17 2.28 1.32
CA ALA A 300 12.20 0.83 1.29
C ALA A 300 11.58 0.24 2.56
N GLU A 301 11.93 0.77 3.74
CA GLU A 301 11.38 0.27 5.01
C GLU A 301 9.85 0.43 5.06
N ILE A 302 9.34 1.63 4.75
CA ILE A 302 7.89 1.91 4.76
C ILE A 302 7.18 0.98 3.78
N THR A 303 7.71 0.89 2.55
CA THR A 303 7.14 0.07 1.48
C THR A 303 7.07 -1.41 1.87
N ILE A 304 8.20 -1.98 2.28
CA ILE A 304 8.31 -3.40 2.60
C ILE A 304 7.45 -3.75 3.81
N ARG A 305 7.47 -2.94 4.87
CA ARG A 305 6.64 -3.19 6.07
C ARG A 305 5.14 -3.21 5.75
N ASN A 306 4.66 -2.31 4.89
CA ASN A 306 3.25 -2.30 4.49
C ASN A 306 2.87 -3.49 3.61
N ILE A 307 3.78 -3.94 2.73
CA ILE A 307 3.58 -5.17 1.95
C ILE A 307 3.56 -6.40 2.86
N MET A 308 4.50 -6.53 3.81
CA MET A 308 4.53 -7.63 4.77
C MET A 308 3.26 -7.66 5.64
N ALA A 309 2.78 -6.49 6.06
CA ALA A 309 1.50 -6.39 6.77
C ALA A 309 0.33 -6.89 5.89
N LEU A 310 0.30 -6.53 4.61
CA LEU A 310 -0.70 -7.03 3.66
C LEU A 310 -0.60 -8.56 3.50
N GLU A 311 0.60 -9.11 3.34
CA GLU A 311 0.82 -10.55 3.19
C GLU A 311 0.32 -11.33 4.40
N GLN A 312 0.62 -10.87 5.61
CA GLN A 312 0.13 -11.50 6.84
C GLN A 312 -1.39 -11.44 6.97
N CYS A 313 -2.05 -10.43 6.39
CA CYS A 313 -3.50 -10.27 6.45
C CYS A 313 -4.25 -10.99 5.34
N HIS A 314 -3.75 -10.92 4.11
CA HIS A 314 -4.47 -11.30 2.89
C HIS A 314 -3.86 -12.50 2.15
N TYR A 315 -2.54 -12.70 2.27
CA TYR A 315 -1.80 -13.76 1.58
C TYR A 315 -1.01 -14.66 2.56
N PRO A 316 -1.65 -15.24 3.60
CA PRO A 316 -0.94 -15.92 4.68
C PRO A 316 -0.16 -17.19 4.24
N PHE A 317 -0.43 -17.71 3.05
CA PHE A 317 0.27 -18.87 2.46
C PHE A 317 1.09 -18.50 1.22
N ASN A 318 1.23 -17.20 0.93
CA ASN A 318 1.86 -16.66 -0.25
C ASN A 318 2.57 -15.35 0.16
N SER A 319 3.50 -15.46 1.10
CA SER A 319 4.15 -14.31 1.74
C SER A 319 5.56 -14.06 1.19
N HIS A 320 5.74 -14.14 -0.14
CA HIS A 320 7.07 -14.14 -0.75
C HIS A 320 7.91 -12.90 -0.46
N VAL A 321 7.29 -11.72 -0.29
CA VAL A 321 8.05 -10.53 0.11
C VAL A 321 8.55 -10.68 1.55
N SER A 322 7.71 -11.17 2.45
CA SER A 322 8.07 -11.47 3.84
C SER A 322 9.14 -12.56 3.92
N ASP A 323 9.03 -13.60 3.10
CA ASP A 323 10.00 -14.70 3.02
C ASP A 323 11.36 -14.20 2.52
N TYR A 324 11.38 -13.30 1.54
CA TYR A 324 12.59 -12.65 1.05
C TYR A 324 13.26 -11.79 2.13
N ILE A 325 12.48 -11.02 2.90
CA ILE A 325 13.03 -10.24 4.02
C ILE A 325 13.57 -11.14 5.13
N MET A 326 12.89 -12.25 5.45
CA MET A 326 13.40 -13.25 6.38
C MET A 326 14.70 -13.88 5.88
N PHE A 327 14.79 -14.14 4.58
CA PHE A 327 16.02 -14.63 3.94
C PHE A 327 17.16 -13.62 4.05
N LEU A 328 16.91 -12.33 3.83
CA LEU A 328 17.91 -11.28 4.04
C LEU A 328 18.33 -11.16 5.51
N ASP A 329 17.40 -11.31 6.45
CA ASP A 329 17.68 -11.30 7.90
C ASP A 329 18.63 -12.44 8.30
N PHE A 330 18.50 -13.63 7.70
CA PHE A 330 19.46 -14.72 7.88
C PHE A 330 20.85 -14.43 7.29
N LEU A 331 20.89 -13.73 6.15
CA LEU A 331 22.16 -13.41 5.49
C LEU A 331 22.92 -12.28 6.20
N ILE A 332 22.22 -11.39 6.88
CA ILE A 332 22.78 -10.15 7.44
C ILE A 332 22.71 -10.20 8.96
N ASP A 333 23.73 -10.77 9.58
CA ASP A 333 23.87 -10.81 11.04
C ASP A 333 24.84 -9.72 11.53
N THR A 334 25.88 -9.42 10.74
CA THR A 334 26.92 -8.46 11.11
C THR A 334 27.17 -7.38 10.04
N LYS A 335 27.95 -6.36 10.41
CA LYS A 335 28.40 -5.31 9.48
C LYS A 335 29.31 -5.86 8.38
N GLU A 336 30.01 -6.96 8.64
CA GLU A 336 30.84 -7.66 7.67
C GLU A 336 29.98 -8.28 6.57
N ASP A 337 28.83 -8.86 6.91
CA ASP A 337 27.84 -9.36 5.93
C ASP A 337 27.33 -8.24 5.02
N VAL A 338 26.97 -7.10 5.61
CA VAL A 338 26.53 -5.92 4.84
C VAL A 338 27.63 -5.48 3.88
N SER A 339 28.86 -5.34 4.38
CA SER A 339 30.01 -4.90 3.57
C SER A 339 30.28 -5.86 2.41
N LEU A 340 30.19 -7.18 2.67
CA LEU A 340 30.34 -8.21 1.66
C LEU A 340 29.24 -8.09 0.58
N LEU A 341 27.97 -8.02 0.99
CA LEU A 341 26.85 -7.94 0.04
C LEU A 341 26.84 -6.63 -0.76
N VAL A 342 27.35 -5.54 -0.19
CA VAL A 342 27.60 -4.28 -0.92
C VAL A 342 28.74 -4.46 -1.94
N GLU A 343 29.86 -5.10 -1.57
CA GLU A 343 30.96 -5.39 -2.49
C GLU A 343 30.52 -6.28 -3.66
N LYS A 344 29.67 -7.27 -3.40
CA LYS A 344 29.11 -8.17 -4.43
C LYS A 344 27.99 -7.50 -5.25
N GLY A 345 27.57 -6.29 -4.88
CA GLY A 345 26.52 -5.54 -5.57
C GLY A 345 25.11 -6.08 -5.35
N ASN A 346 24.88 -6.85 -4.29
CA ASN A 346 23.56 -7.36 -3.91
C ASN A 346 22.76 -6.37 -3.07
N ILE A 347 23.43 -5.53 -2.27
CA ILE A 347 22.81 -4.46 -1.48
C ILE A 347 23.34 -3.12 -1.94
N PHE A 348 22.44 -2.16 -2.14
CA PHE A 348 22.76 -0.76 -2.39
C PHE A 348 22.14 0.08 -1.28
N ILE A 349 22.96 0.89 -0.62
CA ILE A 349 22.52 1.80 0.44
C ILE A 349 22.55 3.21 -0.15
N LEU A 350 21.40 3.85 -0.25
CA LEU A 350 21.29 5.26 -0.60
C LEU A 350 21.14 6.04 0.71
N ASN A 351 22.10 6.93 0.98
CA ASN A 351 22.11 7.81 2.15
C ASN A 351 21.59 9.20 1.82
#